data_AF-A0A1V5USP9-F1
#
_entry.id   AF-A0A1V5USP9-F1
#
_cell.length_a   1.000
_cell.length_b   1.000
_cell.length_c   1.000
_cell.angle_alpha   90.00
_cell.angle_beta   90.00
_cell.angle_gamma   90.00
#
_symmetry.space_group_name_H-M   'P 1'
#
loop_
_entity.id
_entity.type
_entity.pdbx_description
1 polymer ?
#
loop_
_entity_poly.entity_id
_entity_poly.type
_entity_poly.pdbx_seq_one_letter_code
_entity_poly.pdbx_strand_id
1 'polypeptide(L)'
;MILTKLFLDAAACRREKISDDYSVHRVVYSLFPKTASPSRILYADKGPVQGGRLILILSAVPPRPSSELEISNLVLSERFFGADRYRFEVTLNPVKKDPESGKRKAVTGQLNVLNWFLKHAPKWGFEADANTLEAAVLPTKVFSKNDSEQRFNHVSFRGTLKVTDRKLFRNSVTQGLGHAKAFGFGLLQLSPIQNKQA
;
A
#
# COMPACT_ATOMS: atom_id res chain seq x y z
N MET A 1 5.96 14.70 1.11
CA MET A 1 5.87 13.28 0.70
C MET A 1 5.81 13.20 -0.81
N ILE A 2 6.49 12.23 -1.39
CA ILE A 2 6.60 12.05 -2.84
C ILE A 2 5.95 10.72 -3.20
N LEU A 3 4.96 10.78 -4.09
CA LEU A 3 4.40 9.62 -4.77
C LEU A 3 5.17 9.43 -6.07
N THR A 4 5.72 8.25 -6.27
CA THR A 4 6.47 7.86 -7.45
C THR A 4 5.66 6.79 -8.18
N LYS A 5 5.44 7.01 -9.48
CA LYS A 5 5.01 5.99 -10.43
C LYS A 5 6.27 5.39 -11.06
N LEU A 6 6.54 4.12 -10.80
CA LEU A 6 7.62 3.35 -11.41
C LEU A 6 7.00 2.40 -12.43
N PHE A 7 7.41 2.54 -13.69
CA PHE A 7 7.09 1.59 -14.73
C PHE A 7 8.33 0.77 -15.08
N LEU A 8 8.22 -0.54 -14.95
CA LEU A 8 9.24 -1.49 -15.37
C LEU A 8 8.78 -2.10 -16.69
N ASP A 9 9.36 -1.65 -17.80
CA ASP A 9 9.12 -2.28 -19.09
C ASP A 9 9.62 -3.74 -19.10
N ALA A 10 9.36 -4.47 -20.19
CA ALA A 10 9.78 -5.86 -20.31
C ALA A 10 11.31 -6.06 -20.20
N ALA A 11 12.13 -5.10 -20.67
CA ALA A 11 13.58 -5.19 -20.59
C ALA A 11 14.09 -4.95 -19.15
N ALA A 12 13.52 -3.96 -18.46
CA ALA A 12 13.77 -3.69 -17.05
C ALA A 12 13.34 -4.87 -16.18
N CYS A 13 12.17 -5.48 -16.42
CA CYS A 13 11.73 -6.67 -15.69
C CYS A 13 12.72 -7.84 -15.81
N ARG A 14 13.28 -8.07 -17.02
CA ARG A 14 14.31 -9.10 -17.23
C ARG A 14 15.62 -8.76 -16.55
N ARG A 15 16.12 -7.52 -16.74
CA ARG A 15 17.38 -7.05 -16.14
C ARG A 15 17.35 -7.12 -14.62
N GLU A 16 16.25 -6.67 -14.03
CA GLU A 16 16.03 -6.67 -12.59
C GLU A 16 15.58 -8.03 -12.04
N LYS A 17 15.43 -9.06 -12.89
CA LYS A 17 15.00 -10.42 -12.51
C LYS A 17 13.72 -10.41 -11.68
N ILE A 18 12.67 -9.79 -12.21
CA ILE A 18 11.35 -9.74 -11.58
C ILE A 18 10.63 -11.08 -11.80
N SER A 19 10.50 -11.88 -10.75
CA SER A 19 9.89 -13.22 -10.76
C SER A 19 8.83 -13.43 -9.69
N ASP A 20 8.92 -12.70 -8.58
CA ASP A 20 8.14 -12.92 -7.36
C ASP A 20 8.00 -11.63 -6.53
N ASP A 21 7.26 -11.70 -5.43
CA ASP A 21 7.04 -10.55 -4.54
C ASP A 21 8.34 -10.01 -3.91
N TYR A 22 9.32 -10.88 -3.65
CA TYR A 22 10.60 -10.48 -3.09
C TYR A 22 11.46 -9.73 -4.12
N SER A 23 11.40 -10.11 -5.39
CA SER A 23 12.08 -9.42 -6.48
C SER A 23 11.58 -7.98 -6.64
N VAL A 24 10.26 -7.76 -6.51
CA VAL A 24 9.67 -6.42 -6.51
C VAL A 24 10.13 -5.63 -5.27
N HIS A 25 10.09 -6.24 -4.09
CA HIS A 25 10.61 -5.63 -2.86
C HIS A 25 12.08 -5.19 -3.01
N ARG A 26 12.93 -6.07 -3.54
CA ARG A 26 14.35 -5.79 -3.80
C ARG A 26 14.54 -4.57 -4.69
N VAL A 27 13.81 -4.49 -5.81
CA VAL A 27 13.91 -3.34 -6.74
C VAL A 27 13.44 -2.07 -6.07
N VAL A 28 12.29 -2.07 -5.39
CA VAL A 28 11.79 -0.87 -4.71
C VAL A 28 12.81 -0.34 -3.69
N TYR A 29 13.41 -1.23 -2.89
CA TYR A 29 14.38 -0.83 -1.88
C TYR A 29 15.76 -0.47 -2.44
N SER A 30 16.16 -1.00 -3.62
CA SER A 30 17.43 -0.63 -4.25
C SER A 30 17.43 0.81 -4.77
N LEU A 31 16.25 1.41 -4.98
CA LEU A 31 16.10 2.81 -5.38
C LEU A 31 16.48 3.81 -4.28
N PHE A 32 16.68 3.37 -3.04
CA PHE A 32 16.92 4.27 -1.90
C PHE A 32 18.23 3.93 -1.18
N PRO A 33 19.02 4.94 -0.77
CA PRO A 33 20.28 4.70 -0.08
C PRO A 33 20.05 4.08 1.30
N LYS A 34 20.88 3.09 1.66
CA LYS A 34 20.82 2.39 2.96
C LYS A 34 21.13 3.28 4.17
N THR A 35 21.77 4.43 3.93
CA THR A 35 22.27 5.37 4.96
C THR A 35 21.23 6.41 5.40
N ALA A 36 20.08 6.51 4.71
CA ALA A 36 18.98 7.31 5.20
C ALA A 36 18.25 6.51 6.29
N SER A 37 18.33 6.95 7.56
CA SER A 37 17.40 6.53 8.62
C SER A 37 15.99 6.42 8.04
N PRO A 38 15.23 5.36 8.36
CA PRO A 38 14.19 4.85 7.47
C PRO A 38 13.05 5.85 7.33
N SER A 39 13.15 6.74 6.34
CA SER A 39 11.94 7.29 5.77
C SER A 39 11.15 6.11 5.28
N ARG A 40 9.98 5.87 5.90
CA ARG A 40 9.07 4.78 5.57
C ARG A 40 8.88 4.73 4.06
N ILE A 41 9.30 3.64 3.43
CA ILE A 41 8.94 3.33 2.04
C ILE A 41 7.67 2.50 2.10
N LEU A 42 6.63 2.98 1.44
CA LEU A 42 5.40 2.22 1.18
C LEU A 42 5.31 2.00 -0.31
N TYR A 43 4.88 0.82 -0.73
CA TYR A 43 4.65 0.57 -2.15
C TYR A 43 3.44 -0.32 -2.37
N ALA A 44 2.86 -0.23 -3.57
CA ALA A 44 1.86 -1.14 -4.07
C ALA A 44 2.28 -1.62 -5.47
N ASP A 45 2.46 -2.93 -5.60
CA ASP A 45 2.63 -3.56 -6.92
C ASP A 45 1.26 -3.65 -7.58
N LYS A 46 1.07 -2.94 -8.70
CA LYS A 46 -0.16 -3.02 -9.51
C LYS A 46 -0.13 -4.21 -10.47
N GLY A 47 0.98 -4.96 -10.48
CA GLY A 47 1.16 -6.12 -11.33
C GLY A 47 1.42 -5.77 -12.79
N PRO A 48 1.30 -6.76 -13.68
CA PRO A 48 1.45 -6.57 -15.11
C PRO A 48 0.44 -5.57 -15.67
N VAL A 49 0.91 -4.70 -16.55
CA VAL A 49 0.14 -3.77 -17.36
C VAL A 49 0.63 -3.87 -18.81
N GLN A 50 -0.03 -3.18 -19.74
CA GLN A 50 0.45 -3.14 -21.12
C GLN A 50 1.90 -2.64 -21.18
N GLY A 51 2.78 -3.45 -21.77
CA GLY A 51 4.20 -3.13 -21.96
C GLY A 51 5.12 -3.39 -20.76
N GLY A 52 4.61 -3.76 -19.58
CA GLY A 52 5.46 -3.91 -18.41
C GLY A 52 4.73 -4.18 -17.10
N ARG A 53 5.26 -3.62 -16.01
CA ARG A 53 4.73 -3.72 -14.65
C ARG A 53 4.70 -2.34 -14.01
N LEU A 54 3.62 -2.05 -13.29
CA LEU A 54 3.43 -0.76 -12.63
C LEU A 54 3.56 -0.90 -11.12
N ILE A 55 4.38 -0.04 -10.50
CA ILE A 55 4.57 0.03 -9.06
C ILE A 55 4.36 1.47 -8.61
N LEU A 56 3.56 1.66 -7.56
CA LEU A 56 3.41 2.94 -6.88
C LEU A 56 4.24 2.93 -5.62
N ILE A 57 5.00 3.99 -5.37
CA ILE A 57 5.89 4.11 -4.20
C ILE A 57 5.62 5.45 -3.51
N LEU A 58 5.44 5.44 -2.19
CA LEU A 58 5.35 6.64 -1.37
C LEU A 58 6.57 6.70 -0.45
N SER A 59 7.29 7.81 -0.49
CA SER A 59 8.52 8.01 0.26
C SER A 59 8.74 9.49 0.63
N ALA A 60 9.64 9.76 1.57
CA ALA A 60 9.95 11.14 1.99
C ALA A 60 10.90 11.85 1.01
N VAL A 61 11.73 11.10 0.29
CA VAL A 61 12.73 11.56 -0.67
C VAL A 61 12.49 10.88 -2.01
N PRO A 62 12.86 11.48 -3.16
CA PRO A 62 12.67 10.84 -4.45
C PRO A 62 13.59 9.60 -4.58
N PRO A 63 13.18 8.57 -5.35
CA PRO A 63 14.04 7.44 -5.67
C PRO A 63 15.28 7.90 -6.46
N ARG A 64 16.39 7.18 -6.29
CA ARG A 64 17.66 7.37 -6.99
C ARG A 64 18.03 6.07 -7.71
N PRO A 65 17.44 5.81 -8.90
CA PRO A 65 17.75 4.59 -9.63
C PRO A 65 19.23 4.59 -10.08
N SER A 66 19.86 3.42 -10.06
CA SER A 66 21.22 3.23 -10.57
C SER A 66 21.26 2.92 -12.07
N SER A 67 20.10 2.73 -12.70
CA SER A 67 19.93 2.49 -14.14
C SER A 67 18.75 3.32 -14.68
N GLU A 68 18.65 3.43 -16.00
CA GLU A 68 17.50 4.07 -16.64
C GLU A 68 16.23 3.26 -16.35
N LEU A 69 15.32 3.87 -15.59
CA LEU A 69 13.99 3.37 -15.25
C LEU A 69 12.96 4.47 -15.52
N GLU A 70 11.80 4.08 -16.04
CA GLU A 70 10.71 5.02 -16.28
C GLU A 70 10.05 5.40 -14.96
N ILE A 71 10.35 6.62 -14.48
CA ILE A 71 9.89 7.12 -13.20
C ILE A 71 9.21 8.48 -13.37
N SER A 72 8.04 8.64 -12.76
CA SER A 72 7.37 9.94 -12.61
C SER A 72 7.12 10.24 -11.15
N ASN A 73 7.48 11.43 -10.69
CA ASN A 73 7.31 11.86 -9.30
C ASN A 73 6.21 12.92 -9.18
N LEU A 74 5.43 12.81 -8.12
CA LEU A 74 4.38 13.74 -7.72
C LEU A 74 4.57 14.11 -6.25
N VAL A 75 4.77 15.39 -5.97
CA VAL A 75 4.77 15.90 -4.59
C VAL A 75 3.32 16.00 -4.11
N LEU A 76 2.99 15.32 -3.01
CA LEU A 76 1.66 15.43 -2.40
C LEU A 76 1.54 16.78 -1.72
N SER A 77 0.66 17.64 -2.25
CA SER A 77 0.40 18.98 -1.71
C SER A 77 -0.57 18.95 -0.52
N GLU A 78 -0.60 20.02 0.27
CA GLU A 78 -1.59 20.17 1.35
C GLU A 78 -3.03 20.14 0.83
N ARG A 79 -3.26 20.69 -0.36
CA ARG A 79 -4.58 20.66 -1.02
C ARG A 79 -5.07 19.24 -1.25
N PHE A 80 -4.17 18.30 -1.55
CA PHE A 80 -4.54 16.89 -1.70
C PHE A 80 -5.15 16.33 -0.42
N PHE A 81 -4.65 16.73 0.75
CA PHE A 81 -5.16 16.33 2.07
C PHE A 81 -6.34 17.19 2.54
N GLY A 82 -6.89 18.05 1.68
CA GLY A 82 -8.00 18.96 1.97
C GLY A 82 -9.38 18.50 1.49
N ALA A 83 -9.50 17.39 0.75
CA ALA A 83 -10.80 16.88 0.30
C ALA A 83 -11.51 16.05 1.39
N ASP A 84 -12.83 16.18 1.58
CA ASP A 84 -13.53 15.45 2.64
C ASP A 84 -13.76 13.97 2.31
N ARG A 85 -13.83 13.64 1.03
CA ARG A 85 -14.11 12.29 0.54
C ARG A 85 -13.10 11.87 -0.52
N TYR A 86 -12.78 10.58 -0.51
CA TYR A 86 -11.89 9.96 -1.49
C TYR A 86 -12.46 8.63 -1.95
N ARG A 87 -12.20 8.28 -3.21
CA ARG A 87 -12.12 6.88 -3.60
C ARG A 87 -10.77 6.34 -3.14
N PHE A 88 -10.74 5.11 -2.65
CA PHE A 88 -9.51 4.50 -2.19
C PHE A 88 -9.31 3.08 -2.70
N GLU A 89 -8.05 2.67 -2.70
CA GLU A 89 -7.62 1.28 -2.79
C GLU A 89 -6.47 1.05 -1.80
N VAL A 90 -6.51 -0.05 -1.06
CA VAL A 90 -5.41 -0.44 -0.19
C VAL A 90 -5.33 -1.95 -0.03
N THR A 91 -4.12 -2.49 -0.14
CA THR A 91 -3.85 -3.88 0.16
C THR A 91 -3.33 -4.00 1.58
N LEU A 92 -3.97 -4.81 2.41
CA LEU A 92 -3.62 -5.01 3.83
C LEU A 92 -3.44 -6.47 4.15
N ASN A 93 -2.79 -6.75 5.29
CA ASN A 93 -2.80 -8.04 5.95
C ASN A 93 -3.72 -7.95 7.19
N PRO A 94 -5.02 -8.27 7.08
CA PRO A 94 -5.95 -8.27 8.20
C PRO A 94 -5.58 -9.35 9.21
N VAL A 95 -5.23 -8.93 10.42
CA VAL A 95 -4.85 -9.83 11.50
C VAL A 95 -5.57 -9.47 12.79
N LYS A 96 -5.80 -10.49 13.62
CA LYS A 96 -6.27 -10.37 15.00
C LYS A 96 -5.26 -11.02 15.95
N LYS A 97 -5.12 -10.47 17.15
CA LYS A 97 -4.33 -11.11 18.21
C LYS A 97 -5.15 -12.27 18.78
N ASP A 98 -4.54 -13.43 18.82
CA ASP A 98 -5.08 -14.62 19.44
C ASP A 98 -4.93 -14.49 20.97
N PRO A 99 -6.02 -14.53 21.76
CA PRO A 99 -5.93 -14.35 23.21
C PRO A 99 -5.11 -15.43 23.90
N GLU A 100 -5.20 -16.67 23.42
CA GLU A 100 -4.54 -17.84 24.02
C GLU A 100 -3.03 -17.86 23.70
N SER A 101 -2.66 -17.83 22.42
CA SER A 101 -1.25 -17.90 22.04
C SER A 101 -0.51 -16.55 22.04
N GLY A 102 -1.25 -15.43 22.13
CA GLY A 102 -0.72 -14.08 21.95
C GLY A 102 -0.26 -13.75 20.52
N LYS A 103 -0.27 -14.74 19.61
CA LYS A 103 0.20 -14.59 18.22
C LYS A 103 -0.84 -13.89 17.35
N ARG A 104 -0.39 -13.32 16.22
CA ARG A 104 -1.30 -12.75 15.22
C ARG A 104 -1.79 -13.85 14.30
N LYS A 105 -3.11 -13.99 14.16
CA LYS A 105 -3.77 -14.86 13.19
C LYS A 105 -4.45 -14.03 12.12
N ALA A 106 -4.43 -14.50 10.87
CA ALA A 106 -5.15 -13.84 9.79
C ALA A 106 -6.66 -13.83 10.04
N VAL A 107 -7.31 -12.73 9.67
CA VAL A 107 -8.78 -12.69 9.60
C VAL A 107 -9.20 -13.32 8.28
N THR A 108 -10.08 -14.32 8.35
CA THR A 108 -10.56 -15.09 7.20
C THR A 108 -12.07 -14.99 7.06
N GLY A 109 -12.56 -15.14 5.83
CA GLY A 109 -13.97 -14.99 5.47
C GLY A 109 -14.33 -13.55 5.07
N GLN A 110 -15.09 -13.42 4.00
CA GLN A 110 -15.39 -12.14 3.34
C GLN A 110 -16.01 -11.10 4.29
N LEU A 111 -17.06 -11.49 5.03
CA LEU A 111 -17.72 -10.58 5.96
C LEU A 111 -16.81 -10.17 7.13
N ASN A 112 -15.96 -11.09 7.61
CA ASN A 112 -15.03 -10.81 8.70
C ASN A 112 -13.95 -9.80 8.28
N VAL A 113 -13.43 -9.89 7.06
CA VAL A 113 -12.41 -8.95 6.57
C VAL A 113 -13.00 -7.56 6.33
N LEU A 114 -14.24 -7.48 5.81
CA LEU A 114 -14.99 -6.22 5.67
C LEU A 114 -15.22 -5.56 7.04
N ASN A 115 -15.77 -6.32 8.00
CA ASN A 115 -16.01 -5.83 9.37
C ASN A 115 -14.70 -5.43 10.07
N TRP A 116 -13.62 -6.18 9.84
CA TRP A 116 -12.30 -5.81 10.34
C TRP A 116 -11.87 -4.45 9.79
N PHE A 117 -12.04 -4.20 8.50
CA PHE A 117 -11.67 -2.91 7.89
C PHE A 117 -12.51 -1.76 8.45
N LEU A 118 -13.83 -1.91 8.50
CA LEU A 118 -14.75 -0.91 9.06
C LEU A 118 -14.41 -0.57 10.52
N LYS A 119 -14.07 -1.58 11.33
CA LYS A 119 -13.65 -1.39 12.73
C LYS A 119 -12.31 -0.64 12.88
N HIS A 120 -11.41 -0.75 11.91
CA HIS A 120 -10.09 -0.11 11.98
C HIS A 120 -10.04 1.26 11.31
N ALA A 121 -10.89 1.53 10.32
CA ALA A 121 -10.93 2.78 9.58
C ALA A 121 -10.93 4.03 10.48
N PRO A 122 -11.75 4.12 11.55
CA PRO A 122 -11.73 5.31 12.43
C PRO A 122 -10.38 5.56 13.10
N LYS A 123 -9.60 4.50 13.38
CA LYS A 123 -8.24 4.60 13.94
C LYS A 123 -7.21 5.14 12.94
N TRP A 124 -7.61 5.26 11.68
CA TRP A 124 -6.83 5.85 10.61
C TRP A 124 -7.36 7.23 10.20
N GLY A 125 -8.30 7.81 10.96
CA GLY A 125 -8.82 9.15 10.74
C GLY A 125 -9.87 9.25 9.65
N PHE A 126 -10.51 8.14 9.27
CA PHE A 126 -11.61 8.13 8.30
C PHE A 126 -12.68 7.10 8.62
N GLU A 127 -13.85 7.25 8.03
CA GLU A 127 -14.88 6.23 7.96
C GLU A 127 -14.99 5.73 6.52
N ALA A 128 -15.09 4.42 6.33
CA ALA A 128 -15.32 3.84 5.02
C ALA A 128 -16.83 3.65 4.80
N ASP A 129 -17.30 3.98 3.60
CA ASP A 129 -18.70 3.80 3.23
C ASP A 129 -18.97 2.31 2.97
N ALA A 130 -19.68 1.67 3.90
CA ALA A 130 -20.00 0.25 3.86
C ALA A 130 -20.75 -0.18 2.59
N ASN A 131 -21.49 0.73 1.94
CA ASN A 131 -22.22 0.43 0.71
C ASN A 131 -21.31 0.34 -0.52
N THR A 132 -20.11 0.93 -0.45
CA THR A 132 -19.12 0.93 -1.53
C THR A 132 -17.89 0.10 -1.22
N LEU A 133 -17.81 -0.47 0.00
CA LEU A 133 -16.65 -1.19 0.47
C LEU A 133 -16.62 -2.60 -0.13
N GLU A 134 -15.60 -2.84 -0.94
CA GLU A 134 -15.29 -4.14 -1.51
C GLU A 134 -14.00 -4.69 -0.91
N ALA A 135 -13.97 -6.01 -0.77
CA ALA A 135 -12.79 -6.75 -0.34
C ALA A 135 -12.52 -7.89 -1.34
N ALA A 136 -11.28 -8.00 -1.82
CA ALA A 136 -10.82 -9.11 -2.62
C ALA A 136 -9.70 -9.83 -1.88
N VAL A 137 -9.93 -11.08 -1.47
CA VAL A 137 -8.90 -11.94 -0.89
C VAL A 137 -7.94 -12.34 -2.00
N LEU A 138 -6.64 -12.11 -1.78
CA LEU A 138 -5.60 -12.36 -2.77
C LEU A 138 -4.79 -13.62 -2.40
N PRO A 139 -4.12 -14.27 -3.36
CA PRO A 139 -3.24 -15.40 -3.10
C PRO A 139 -2.19 -15.03 -2.05
N THR A 140 -1.87 -15.92 -1.11
CA THR A 140 -0.89 -15.65 -0.05
C THR A 140 0.45 -15.23 -0.63
N LYS A 141 1.03 -14.11 -0.15
CA LYS A 141 2.42 -13.75 -0.48
C LYS A 141 3.38 -14.58 0.34
N VAL A 142 4.45 -15.04 -0.29
CA VAL A 142 5.52 -15.79 0.36
C VAL A 142 6.82 -15.04 0.15
N PHE A 143 7.48 -14.69 1.25
CA PHE A 143 8.79 -14.06 1.24
C PHE A 143 9.79 -14.97 1.94
N SER A 144 10.77 -15.45 1.17
CA SER A 144 11.82 -16.34 1.68
C SER A 144 13.12 -15.56 1.85
N LYS A 145 13.72 -15.64 3.04
CA LYS A 145 15.04 -15.04 3.34
C LYS A 145 15.77 -15.92 4.35
N ASN A 146 16.99 -16.36 4.00
CA ASN A 146 17.90 -17.12 4.87
C ASN A 146 17.19 -18.28 5.59
N ASP A 147 16.62 -19.23 4.84
CA ASP A 147 15.84 -20.40 5.31
C ASP A 147 14.57 -20.10 6.13
N SER A 148 14.24 -18.82 6.34
CA SER A 148 12.96 -18.41 6.93
C SER A 148 11.96 -18.01 5.85
N GLU A 149 10.74 -18.55 5.95
CA GLU A 149 9.64 -18.25 5.06
C GLU A 149 8.56 -17.46 5.82
N GLN A 150 8.21 -16.27 5.31
CA GLN A 150 7.14 -15.44 5.85
C GLN A 150 5.94 -15.46 4.90
N ARG A 151 4.79 -15.92 5.40
CA ARG A 151 3.53 -15.98 4.67
C ARG A 151 2.59 -14.87 5.09
N PHE A 152 2.03 -14.15 4.11
CA PHE A 152 1.09 -13.06 4.36
C PHE A 152 -0.22 -13.29 3.60
N ASN A 153 -1.27 -13.60 4.35
CA ASN A 153 -2.63 -13.48 3.87
C ASN A 153 -2.96 -12.01 3.73
N HIS A 154 -3.57 -11.64 2.61
CA HIS A 154 -3.82 -10.24 2.34
C HIS A 154 -5.08 -10.03 1.53
N VAL A 155 -5.62 -8.83 1.67
CA VAL A 155 -6.90 -8.44 1.10
C VAL A 155 -6.73 -7.07 0.48
N SER A 156 -7.18 -6.93 -0.76
CA SER A 156 -7.34 -5.63 -1.41
C SER A 156 -8.71 -5.06 -1.04
N PHE A 157 -8.72 -3.91 -0.37
CA PHE A 157 -9.92 -3.15 -0.07
C PHE A 157 -10.06 -1.99 -1.05
N ARG A 158 -11.27 -1.77 -1.55
CA ARG A 158 -11.62 -0.65 -2.44
C ARG A 158 -12.95 -0.05 -2.01
N GLY A 159 -13.16 1.22 -2.28
CA GLY A 159 -14.44 1.88 -2.02
C GLY A 159 -14.29 3.38 -1.87
N THR A 160 -15.20 3.99 -1.13
CA THR A 160 -15.12 5.40 -0.76
C THR A 160 -14.99 5.58 0.75
N LEU A 161 -14.32 6.66 1.14
CA LEU A 161 -14.16 7.04 2.54
C LEU A 161 -14.48 8.51 2.75
N LYS A 162 -14.84 8.87 3.99
CA LYS A 162 -14.99 10.23 4.49
C LYS A 162 -13.94 10.46 5.57
N VAL A 163 -13.17 11.53 5.45
CA VAL A 163 -12.18 11.91 6.46
C VAL A 163 -12.89 12.42 7.71
N THR A 164 -12.51 11.91 8.87
CA THR A 164 -13.08 12.28 10.18
C THR A 164 -12.06 12.99 11.07
N ASP A 165 -10.77 12.69 10.92
CA ASP A 165 -9.66 13.40 11.56
C ASP A 165 -8.54 13.61 10.54
N ARG A 166 -8.34 14.87 10.12
CA ARG A 166 -7.36 15.27 9.11
C ARG A 166 -5.92 14.95 9.51
N LYS A 167 -5.57 15.15 10.77
CA LYS A 167 -4.19 14.97 11.26
C LYS A 167 -3.86 13.48 11.32
N LEU A 168 -4.78 12.69 11.86
CA LEU A 168 -4.66 11.24 11.92
C LEU A 168 -4.66 10.63 10.50
N PHE A 169 -5.57 11.08 9.63
CA PHE A 169 -5.65 10.65 8.24
C PHE A 169 -4.34 10.90 7.48
N ARG A 170 -3.81 12.12 7.57
CA ARG A 170 -2.52 12.45 6.95
C ARG A 170 -1.40 11.58 7.49
N ASN A 171 -1.33 11.38 8.81
CA ASN A 171 -0.33 10.49 9.40
C ASN A 171 -0.48 9.05 8.88
N SER A 172 -1.71 8.53 8.81
CA SER A 172 -2.01 7.18 8.31
C SER A 172 -1.68 7.00 6.83
N VAL A 173 -1.96 7.98 5.97
CA VAL A 173 -1.57 7.96 4.55
C VAL A 173 -0.04 7.90 4.40
N THR A 174 0.68 8.70 5.19
CA THR A 174 2.14 8.85 5.05
C THR A 174 2.94 7.76 5.76
N GLN A 175 2.42 7.17 6.83
CA GLN A 175 3.06 6.08 7.57
C GLN A 175 2.57 4.69 7.17
N GLY A 176 1.46 4.63 6.43
CA GLY A 176 0.83 3.41 5.95
C GLY A 176 -0.12 2.80 6.96
N LEU A 177 -1.03 1.96 6.47
CA LEU A 177 -2.04 1.28 7.27
C LEU A 177 -1.58 -0.13 7.66
N GLY A 178 -2.12 -0.64 8.78
CA GLY A 178 -1.98 -2.05 9.15
C GLY A 178 -0.55 -2.56 9.40
N HIS A 179 -0.38 -3.87 9.25
CA HIS A 179 0.87 -4.60 9.48
C HIS A 179 1.62 -4.94 8.18
N ALA A 180 2.86 -5.42 8.32
CA ALA A 180 3.68 -5.92 7.21
C ALA A 180 3.94 -4.88 6.09
N LYS A 181 3.99 -3.58 6.44
CA LYS A 181 4.14 -2.47 5.48
C LYS A 181 5.35 -2.57 4.54
N ALA A 182 6.45 -3.15 5.03
CA ALA A 182 7.67 -3.36 4.24
C ALA A 182 7.49 -4.37 3.07
N PHE A 183 6.40 -5.13 3.06
CA PHE A 183 6.11 -6.20 2.09
C PHE A 183 5.07 -5.78 1.04
N GLY A 184 4.88 -4.48 0.83
CA GLY A 184 3.95 -3.95 -0.18
C GLY A 184 2.51 -3.84 0.31
N PHE A 185 2.32 -3.69 1.63
CA PHE A 185 1.01 -3.49 2.24
C PHE A 185 0.89 -2.08 2.85
N GLY A 186 -0.34 -1.61 2.97
CA GLY A 186 -0.65 -0.39 3.74
C GLY A 186 -0.49 0.93 2.99
N LEU A 187 -0.08 0.92 1.71
CA LEU A 187 -0.15 2.12 0.87
C LEU A 187 -1.61 2.43 0.53
N LEU A 188 -2.17 3.46 1.17
CA LEU A 188 -3.52 3.95 0.88
C LEU A 188 -3.49 4.81 -0.39
N GLN A 189 -3.95 4.24 -1.51
CA GLN A 189 -4.07 4.93 -2.80
C GLN A 189 -5.39 5.71 -2.80
N LEU A 190 -5.34 7.00 -3.12
CA LEU A 190 -6.46 7.92 -2.94
C LEU A 190 -6.70 8.77 -4.19
N SER A 191 -7.96 8.97 -4.52
CA SER A 191 -8.42 9.94 -5.51
C SER A 191 -9.48 10.83 -4.86
N PRO A 192 -9.24 12.16 -4.72
CA PRO A 192 -10.25 13.08 -4.20
C PRO A 192 -11.55 12.98 -5.01
N ILE A 193 -12.68 12.93 -4.32
CA ILE A 193 -14.00 13.06 -4.96
C ILE A 193 -14.33 14.54 -4.92
N GLN A 194 -14.42 15.18 -6.08
CA GLN A 194 -14.89 16.56 -6.15
C GLN A 194 -16.37 16.56 -5.74
N ASN A 195 -16.72 17.37 -4.75
CA ASN A 195 -18.12 17.72 -4.57
C ASN A 195 -18.52 18.48 -5.84
N LYS A 196 -19.40 17.90 -6.66
CA LYS A 196 -20.18 18.73 -7.59
C LYS A 196 -20.93 19.71 -6.69
N GLN A 197 -20.54 20.98 -6.74
CA GLN A 197 -21.39 22.03 -6.20
C GLN A 197 -22.71 21.95 -6.96
N ALA A 198 -23.79 21.69 -6.23
CA ALA A 198 -25.15 21.92 -6.70
C ALA A 198 -25.43 23.42 -6.64
#